data_AF-B6DCZ1-F1
#
_entry.id   AF-B6DCZ1-F1
#
_cell.length_a   1.000
_cell.length_b   1.000
_cell.length_c   1.000
_cell.angle_alpha   90.00
_cell.angle_beta   90.00
_cell.angle_gamma   90.00
#
_symmetry.space_group_name_H-M   'P 1'
#
loop_
_entity.id
_entity.type
_entity.pdbx_description
1 polymer ?
#
loop_
_entity_poly.entity_id
_entity_poly.type
_entity_poly.pdbx_seq_one_letter_code
_entity_poly.pdbx_strand_id
1 'polypeptide(L)' 'MKLIIFTGLILFPIVSLIEAQAKNEKACLPQYQVCTDAPGNCCSNLICDCYGRYKNGARIGRNCFCLQKGVLYKKEN' A
#
# COMPACT_ATOMS: atom_id res chain seq x y z
N MET A 1 -26.75 -14.56 -45.50
CA MET A 1 -25.76 -13.59 -45.01
C MET A 1 -26.22 -13.01 -43.69
N LYS A 2 -25.57 -13.33 -42.57
CA LYS A 2 -25.51 -12.56 -41.30
C LYS A 2 -25.06 -13.49 -40.16
N LEU A 3 -23.76 -13.82 -40.15
CA LEU A 3 -23.10 -14.45 -38.99
C LEU A 3 -21.85 -13.65 -38.55
N ILE A 4 -21.78 -12.35 -38.88
CA ILE A 4 -20.63 -11.48 -38.56
C ILE A 4 -20.92 -10.57 -37.35
N ILE A 5 -21.81 -10.98 -36.45
CA ILE A 5 -22.07 -10.22 -35.21
C ILE A 5 -21.90 -11.14 -34.00
N PHE A 6 -20.74 -11.78 -33.87
CA PHE A 6 -20.39 -12.42 -32.60
C PHE A 6 -18.92 -12.23 -32.19
N THR A 7 -18.06 -11.78 -33.11
CA THR A 7 -16.64 -11.51 -32.78
C THR A 7 -16.43 -10.21 -32.00
N GLY A 8 -17.35 -9.25 -32.06
CA GLY A 8 -17.23 -7.97 -31.33
C GLY A 8 -17.53 -8.06 -29.83
N LEU A 9 -18.28 -9.07 -29.37
CA LEU A 9 -18.73 -9.16 -27.97
C LEU A 9 -17.67 -9.80 -27.05
N ILE A 10 -16.71 -10.54 -27.60
CA ILE A 10 -15.72 -11.30 -26.83
C ILE A 10 -14.54 -10.41 -26.36
N LEU A 11 -14.34 -9.22 -26.93
CA LEU A 11 -13.26 -8.31 -26.53
C LEU A 11 -13.59 -7.46 -25.29
N PHE A 12 -14.87 -7.23 -24.98
CA PHE A 12 -15.30 -6.41 -23.84
C PHE A 12 -14.94 -6.97 -22.44
N PRO A 13 -15.07 -8.27 -22.15
CA PRO A 13 -14.75 -8.78 -20.81
C PRO A 13 -13.25 -8.72 -20.49
N ILE A 14 -12.38 -8.77 -21.50
CA ILE A 14 -10.92 -8.82 -21.30
C ILE A 14 -10.39 -7.46 -20.85
N VAL A 15 -10.86 -6.37 -21.46
CA VAL A 15 -10.46 -5.00 -21.07
C VAL A 15 -10.95 -4.68 -19.65
N SER A 16 -12.16 -5.11 -19.31
CA SER A 16 -12.75 -4.89 -17.98
C SER A 16 -11.94 -5.55 -16.86
N LEU A 17 -11.38 -6.74 -17.10
CA LEU A 17 -10.56 -7.45 -16.11
C LEU A 17 -9.17 -6.82 -15.91
N ILE A 18 -8.61 -6.22 -16.96
CA ILE A 18 -7.32 -5.50 -16.87
C ILE A 18 -7.53 -4.17 -16.13
N GLU A 19 -8.63 -3.47 -16.39
CA GLU A 19 -8.98 -2.25 -15.66
C GLU A 19 -9.33 -2.52 -14.19
N ALA A 20 -9.99 -3.64 -13.88
CA ALA A 20 -10.24 -4.05 -12.50
C ALA A 20 -8.94 -4.34 -11.74
N GLN A 21 -7.94 -4.96 -12.38
CA GLN A 21 -6.63 -5.20 -11.77
C GLN A 21 -5.75 -3.94 -11.68
N ALA A 22 -5.93 -2.97 -12.58
CA ALA A 22 -5.21 -1.69 -12.55
C ALA A 22 -5.86 -0.66 -11.60
N LYS A 23 -7.19 -0.74 -11.39
CA LYS A 23 -7.94 0.06 -10.41
C LYS A 23 -8.03 -0.58 -9.03
N ASN A 24 -7.71 -1.86 -8.88
CA ASN A 24 -7.40 -2.44 -7.58
C ASN A 24 -6.10 -1.80 -7.10
N GLU A 25 -6.27 -0.63 -6.50
CA GLU A 25 -5.67 -0.19 -5.26
C GLU A 25 -4.23 -0.66 -5.11
N LYS A 26 -3.27 0.27 -5.16
CA LYS A 26 -1.92 0.03 -4.62
C LYS A 26 -2.09 -0.77 -3.32
N ALA A 27 -1.69 -2.04 -3.33
CA ALA A 27 -1.85 -2.90 -2.18
C ALA A 27 -1.33 -2.13 -0.97
N CYS A 28 -2.17 -1.98 0.06
CA CYS A 28 -1.80 -1.22 1.23
C CYS A 28 -0.53 -1.81 1.85
N LEU A 29 0.28 -0.95 2.47
CA LEU A 29 1.52 -1.33 3.13
C LEU A 29 1.19 -2.15 4.40
N PRO A 30 1.70 -3.39 4.52
CA PRO A 30 1.45 -4.24 5.68
C PRO A 30 2.24 -3.75 6.91
N GLN A 31 2.04 -4.41 8.05
CA GLN A 31 2.72 -4.07 9.31
C GLN A 31 4.24 -4.13 9.16
N TYR A 32 4.93 -3.19 9.81
CA TYR A 32 6.38 -2.96 9.75
C TYR A 32 6.94 -2.53 8.39
N GLN A 33 6.10 -2.38 7.37
CA GLN A 33 6.55 -1.85 6.09
C GLN A 33 6.91 -0.36 6.22
N VAL A 34 7.96 0.05 5.50
CA VAL A 34 8.39 1.46 5.46
C VAL A 34 7.33 2.31 4.76
N CYS A 35 6.89 3.36 5.44
CA CYS A 35 5.86 4.29 4.95
C CYS A 35 6.35 5.75 4.93
N THR A 36 7.66 5.98 5.04
CA THR A 36 8.28 7.33 5.06
C THR A 36 7.79 8.22 3.93
N ASP A 37 7.72 7.68 2.71
CA ASP A 37 7.32 8.41 1.50
C ASP A 37 5.84 8.19 1.12
N ALA A 38 5.11 7.43 1.94
CA ALA A 38 3.72 7.03 1.67
C ALA A 38 2.91 6.84 2.97
N PRO A 39 2.77 7.89 3.81
CA PRO A 39 2.19 7.76 5.16
C PRO A 39 0.71 7.36 5.18
N GLY A 40 -0.02 7.58 4.08
CA GLY A 40 -1.43 7.22 3.94
C GLY A 40 -1.67 5.82 3.38
N ASN A 41 -0.62 5.09 3.00
CA ASN A 41 -0.79 3.80 2.30
C ASN A 41 -0.81 2.60 3.23
N CYS A 42 -0.68 2.77 4.55
CA CYS A 42 -0.78 1.65 5.49
C CYS A 42 -2.17 0.99 5.45
N CYS A 43 -2.23 -0.32 5.67
CA CYS A 43 -3.50 -1.04 5.73
C CYS A 43 -4.41 -0.52 6.87
N SER A 44 -5.72 -0.77 6.76
CA SER A 44 -6.78 -0.12 7.56
C SER A 44 -6.56 -0.09 9.08
N ASN A 45 -5.94 -1.12 9.67
CA ASN A 45 -5.67 -1.22 11.11
C ASN A 45 -4.30 -0.65 11.54
N LEU A 46 -3.59 0.00 10.61
CA LEU A 46 -2.24 0.50 10.80
C LEU A 46 -2.18 2.02 10.61
N ILE A 47 -1.21 2.66 11.27
CA ILE A 47 -0.82 4.06 11.09
C ILE A 47 0.65 4.14 10.73
N CYS A 48 1.03 5.15 9.96
CA CYS A 48 2.44 5.40 9.68
C CYS A 48 3.10 6.17 10.84
N ASP A 49 3.78 5.44 11.71
CA ASP A 49 4.46 6.00 12.88
C ASP A 49 5.94 6.24 12.61
N CYS A 50 6.44 7.39 13.04
CA CYS A 50 7.76 7.87 12.68
C CYS A 50 8.69 8.02 13.89
N TYR A 51 9.91 7.53 13.73
CA TYR A 51 10.94 7.55 14.76
C TYR A 51 12.16 8.33 14.27
N GLY A 52 12.61 9.28 15.08
CA GLY A 52 13.89 9.96 14.86
C GLY A 52 15.03 8.98 15.06
N ARG A 53 15.98 8.94 14.12
CA ARG A 53 17.22 8.17 14.26
C ARG A 53 18.31 9.09 14.79
N TYR A 54 18.99 8.66 15.84
CA TYR A 54 20.07 9.41 16.47
C TYR A 54 21.34 8.56 16.56
N LYS A 55 22.50 9.20 16.40
CA LYS A 55 23.83 8.61 16.62
C LYS A 55 24.68 9.63 17.36
N ASN A 56 25.26 9.25 18.49
CA ASN A 56 26.08 10.13 19.33
C ASN A 56 25.37 11.46 19.68
N GLY A 57 24.09 11.40 20.03
CA GLY A 57 23.27 12.58 20.33
C GLY A 57 22.82 13.40 19.12
N ALA A 58 23.44 13.23 17.95
CA ALA A 58 23.04 13.91 16.73
C ALA A 58 21.91 13.17 16.00
N ARG A 59 20.91 13.90 15.50
CA ARG A 59 19.86 13.34 14.63
C ARG A 59 20.45 13.02 13.26
N ILE A 60 20.38 11.76 12.85
CA ILE A 60 20.89 11.26 11.56
C ILE A 60 19.79 10.92 10.56
N GLY A 61 18.52 10.92 10.97
CA GLY A 61 17.42 10.64 10.06
C GLY A 61 16.06 10.46 10.73
N ARG A 62 15.14 9.91 9.95
CA ARG A 62 13.77 9.57 10.33
C ARG A 62 13.38 8.31 9.57
N ASN A 63 12.86 7.30 10.26
CA ASN A 63 12.20 6.17 9.62
C ASN A 63 10.74 6.17 10.05
N CYS A 64 9.83 5.84 9.14
CA CYS A 64 8.44 5.61 9.46
C CYS A 64 8.01 4.21 9.06
N PHE A 65 7.18 3.58 9.88
CA PHE A 65 6.69 2.22 9.68
C PHE A 65 5.18 2.15 9.90
N CYS A 66 4.52 1.27 9.16
CA CYS A 66 3.11 0.95 9.41
C CYS A 66 3.00 0.13 10.70
N LEU A 67 2.47 0.74 11.76
CA LEU A 67 2.32 0.14 13.09
C LEU A 67 0.85 0.09 13.49
N GLN A 68 0.52 -0.82 14.39
CA GLN A 68 -0.86 -1.04 14.80
C GLN A 68 -1.44 0.19 15.52
N LYS A 69 -2.63 0.62 15.10
CA LYS A 69 -3.37 1.71 15.75
C LYS A 69 -3.58 1.41 17.23
N GLY A 70 -3.27 2.39 18.08
CA GLY A 70 -3.49 2.30 19.52
C GLY A 70 -2.51 1.38 20.28
N VAL A 71 -1.48 0.85 19.63
CA VAL A 71 -0.44 0.04 20.29
C VAL A 71 0.80 0.88 20.56
N LEU A 72 1.25 0.88 21.82
CA LEU A 72 2.49 1.55 22.22
C LEU A 72 3.66 0.56 22.25
N TYR A 73 4.53 0.64 21.25
CA TYR A 73 5.75 -0.17 21.18
C TYR A 73 6.82 0.39 22.12
N LYS A 74 7.34 -0.47 23.01
CA LYS A 74 8.48 -0.17 23.89
C LYS A 74 9.65 -1.05 23.50
N LYS A 75 10.87 -0.54 23.65
CA LYS A 75 12.08 -1.36 23.52
C LYS A 75 12.08 -2.38 24.66
N GLU A 76 12.20 -3.67 24.32
CA GLU A 76 12.51 -4.71 25.30
C GLU A 76 13.97 -4.57 25.75
N ASN A 77 14.20 -4.75 27.05
CA ASN A 77 15.52 -4.66 27.68
C ASN A 77 16.27 -5.99 27.58
#